data_AF-A0A7V5RZR3-F1
#
_entry.id   AF-A0A7V5RZR3-F1
#
_cell.length_a   1.000
_cell.length_b   1.000
_cell.length_c   1.000
_cell.angle_alpha   90.00
_cell.angle_beta   90.00
_cell.angle_gamma   90.00
#
_symmetry.space_group_name_H-M   'P 1'
#
loop_
_entity.id
_entity.type
_entity.pdbx_description
1 polymer ?
#
loop_
_entity_poly.entity_id
_entity_poly.type
_entity_poly.pdbx_seq_one_letter_code
_entity_poly.pdbx_strand_id
1 'polypeptide(L)'
;MKHQLPLNRTTAFLTPAFRTFNQPLLAETGLSGRPAWLYSNLVSLLQDIQNGERPPEDYLKEVLRLLILQRKSQQQAILERLRRIESVPRELNTQQIWEIISAHLKMPRSSRLPVLIIAAAYDTAQESLDKRYTRLLPHTAADKPADALGDLEIELSSQGHPYIVYEVKDKTITPGDIDSALQKLSERTELPAEYAFVSTKPIPPAVYDYIQSVNRQQRATELQAFDCLEFLKHFLHLFHEKHMQFFDRYRELVLNEPTSAVAQRLKERLLELIESAQGNRSSAQ
;
A
#
# COMPACT_ATOMS: atom_id res chain seq x y z
N MET A 1 13.87 4.96 -8.92
CA MET A 1 12.60 4.58 -9.60
C MET A 1 12.30 5.51 -10.80
N LYS A 2 13.33 5.85 -11.61
CA LYS A 2 13.30 6.94 -12.61
C LYS A 2 12.34 6.72 -13.79
N HIS A 3 11.88 5.48 -14.00
CA HIS A 3 11.13 5.10 -15.21
C HIS A 3 9.76 4.45 -14.95
N GLN A 4 9.32 4.30 -13.69
CA GLN A 4 7.96 3.84 -13.32
C GLN A 4 7.38 2.71 -14.20
N LEU A 5 8.21 1.72 -14.58
CA LEU A 5 7.73 0.58 -15.37
C LEU A 5 6.76 -0.25 -14.51
N PRO A 6 5.76 -0.93 -15.12
CA PRO A 6 4.74 -1.70 -14.40
C PRO A 6 5.29 -3.04 -13.91
N LEU A 7 6.39 -2.98 -13.15
CA LEU A 7 7.13 -4.12 -12.64
C LEU A 7 7.10 -4.08 -11.11
N ASN A 8 7.06 -5.26 -10.49
CA ASN A 8 7.32 -5.36 -9.06
C ASN A 8 8.81 -5.16 -8.79
N ARG A 9 9.15 -4.41 -7.72
CA ARG A 9 10.54 -4.20 -7.32
C ARG A 9 11.18 -5.50 -6.82
N THR A 10 10.40 -6.36 -6.17
CA THR A 10 10.84 -7.59 -5.52
C THR A 10 10.57 -8.83 -6.36
N THR A 11 10.66 -8.73 -7.69
CA THR A 11 10.24 -9.84 -8.53
C THR A 11 11.29 -10.95 -8.58
N ALA A 12 11.22 -11.80 -7.57
CA ALA A 12 11.72 -13.16 -7.56
C ALA A 12 10.88 -14.06 -8.50
N PHE A 13 10.44 -13.61 -9.69
CA PHE A 13 9.48 -14.38 -10.52
C PHE A 13 10.04 -15.73 -10.93
N LEU A 14 11.36 -15.76 -11.09
CA LEU A 14 12.12 -16.93 -11.47
C LEU A 14 12.73 -17.64 -10.26
N THR A 15 12.76 -17.00 -9.09
CA THR A 15 13.45 -17.55 -7.92
C THR A 15 12.77 -18.80 -7.35
N PRO A 16 11.43 -18.93 -7.25
CA PRO A 16 10.79 -20.20 -6.91
C PRO A 16 11.06 -21.28 -7.97
N ALA A 17 11.05 -20.92 -9.25
CA ALA A 17 11.25 -21.86 -10.34
C ALA A 17 12.71 -22.36 -10.45
N PHE A 18 13.69 -21.54 -10.04
CA PHE A 18 15.12 -21.91 -10.06
C PHE A 18 15.71 -22.31 -8.70
N ARG A 19 15.07 -21.99 -7.56
CA ARG A 19 15.56 -22.38 -6.22
C ARG A 19 15.66 -23.89 -6.05
N THR A 20 14.85 -24.64 -6.77
CA THR A 20 14.78 -26.11 -6.70
C THR A 20 15.23 -26.79 -7.98
N PHE A 21 15.64 -26.04 -9.01
CA PHE A 21 15.96 -26.57 -10.32
C PHE A 21 17.48 -26.63 -10.51
N ASN A 22 18.05 -27.81 -10.26
CA ASN A 22 19.49 -28.06 -10.29
C ASN A 22 19.96 -28.73 -11.59
N GLN A 23 19.19 -28.59 -12.66
CA GLN A 23 19.48 -29.16 -13.98
C GLN A 23 19.62 -28.03 -15.03
N PRO A 24 20.40 -28.25 -16.10
CA PRO A 24 20.44 -27.32 -17.23
C PRO A 24 19.04 -27.05 -17.78
N LEU A 25 18.76 -25.80 -18.13
CA LEU A 25 17.55 -25.41 -18.86
C LEU A 25 17.65 -25.95 -20.29
N LEU A 26 16.98 -27.07 -20.54
CA LEU A 26 16.78 -27.64 -21.88
C LEU A 26 15.45 -27.20 -22.48
N ALA A 27 15.29 -27.41 -23.79
CA ALA A 27 14.11 -26.92 -24.51
C ALA A 27 12.76 -27.42 -23.96
N GLU A 28 12.79 -28.63 -23.39
CA GLU A 28 11.63 -29.34 -22.85
C GLU A 28 11.45 -29.11 -21.35
N THR A 29 12.23 -28.20 -20.76
CA THR A 29 12.22 -27.95 -19.33
C THR A 29 10.91 -27.29 -18.90
N GLY A 30 10.05 -28.07 -18.25
CA GLY A 30 8.82 -27.60 -17.63
C GLY A 30 9.10 -26.80 -16.37
N LEU A 31 9.37 -25.50 -16.49
CA LEU A 31 9.45 -24.62 -15.34
C LEU A 31 8.08 -24.46 -14.68
N SER A 32 8.00 -24.76 -13.38
CA SER A 32 6.76 -24.65 -12.62
C SER A 32 6.51 -23.21 -12.18
N GLY A 33 5.36 -22.66 -12.56
CA GLY A 33 4.87 -21.40 -12.01
C GLY A 33 3.54 -20.97 -12.59
N ARG A 34 3.00 -19.86 -12.08
CA ARG A 34 1.70 -19.33 -12.50
C ARG A 34 1.83 -17.88 -12.99
N PRO A 35 1.29 -17.57 -14.17
CA PRO A 35 0.63 -18.49 -15.13
C PRO A 35 1.65 -19.35 -15.90
N ALA A 36 1.31 -20.61 -16.20
CA ALA A 36 2.24 -21.59 -16.79
C ALA A 36 2.79 -21.17 -18.16
N TRP A 37 1.94 -20.58 -19.01
CA TRP A 37 2.32 -20.12 -20.35
C TRP A 37 3.48 -19.11 -20.34
N LEU A 38 3.64 -18.34 -19.26
CA LEU A 38 4.70 -17.35 -19.18
C LEU A 38 6.07 -18.02 -19.06
N TYR A 39 6.13 -19.12 -18.32
CA TYR A 39 7.37 -19.87 -18.11
C TYR A 39 7.78 -20.61 -19.36
N SER A 40 6.84 -21.21 -20.10
CA SER A 40 7.13 -21.81 -21.41
C SER A 40 7.62 -20.78 -22.41
N ASN A 41 7.01 -19.59 -22.45
CA ASN A 41 7.44 -18.52 -23.36
C ASN A 41 8.84 -18.00 -23.03
N LEU A 42 9.20 -17.93 -21.74
CA LEU A 42 10.55 -17.55 -21.34
C LEU A 42 11.59 -18.61 -21.79
N VAL A 43 11.30 -19.89 -21.61
CA VAL A 43 12.20 -20.98 -22.02
C VAL A 43 12.38 -20.98 -23.54
N SER A 44 11.32 -20.71 -24.31
CA SER A 44 11.41 -20.50 -25.76
C SER A 44 12.32 -19.32 -26.11
N LEU A 45 12.11 -18.16 -25.48
CA LEU A 45 12.94 -16.97 -25.72
C LEU A 45 14.44 -17.22 -25.46
N LEU A 46 14.76 -17.98 -24.40
CA LEU A 46 16.13 -18.33 -24.08
C LEU A 46 16.75 -19.29 -25.12
N GLN A 47 15.96 -20.18 -25.70
CA GLN A 47 16.41 -21.05 -26.79
C GLN A 47 16.71 -20.28 -28.07
N ASP A 48 15.83 -19.37 -28.48
CA ASP A 48 16.05 -18.56 -29.68
C ASP A 48 17.38 -17.78 -29.57
N ILE A 49 17.66 -17.25 -28.37
CA ILE A 49 18.93 -16.58 -28.04
C ILE A 49 20.12 -17.55 -28.14
N GLN A 50 20.00 -18.74 -27.55
CA GLN A 50 21.07 -19.75 -27.58
C GLN A 50 21.36 -20.24 -29.00
N ASN A 51 20.33 -20.38 -29.82
CA ASN A 51 20.42 -20.80 -31.22
C ASN A 51 20.90 -19.69 -32.15
N GLY A 52 21.04 -18.46 -31.64
CA GLY A 52 21.49 -17.30 -32.41
C GLY A 52 20.47 -16.79 -33.41
N GLU A 53 19.18 -17.10 -33.23
CA GLU A 53 18.11 -16.62 -34.13
C GLU A 53 18.03 -15.09 -34.12
N ARG A 54 18.21 -14.49 -32.95
CA ARG A 54 18.31 -13.04 -32.75
C ARG A 54 19.21 -12.68 -31.58
N PRO A 55 19.83 -11.49 -31.61
CA PRO A 55 20.66 -11.02 -30.51
C PRO A 55 19.81 -10.78 -29.24
N PRO A 56 20.30 -11.12 -28.04
CA PRO A 56 19.60 -10.90 -26.76
C PRO A 56 19.11 -9.46 -26.57
N GLU A 57 19.87 -8.49 -27.09
CA GLU A 57 19.58 -7.07 -27.00
C GLU A 57 18.23 -6.72 -27.65
N ASP A 58 17.86 -7.40 -28.74
CA ASP A 58 16.62 -7.10 -29.45
C ASP A 58 15.39 -7.60 -28.70
N TYR A 59 15.49 -8.76 -28.03
CA TYR A 59 14.46 -9.23 -27.11
C TYR A 59 14.29 -8.28 -25.92
N LEU A 60 15.40 -7.84 -25.31
CA LEU A 60 15.34 -6.91 -24.19
C LEU A 60 14.73 -5.56 -24.61
N LYS A 61 15.13 -5.02 -25.77
CA LYS A 61 14.54 -3.79 -26.32
C LYS A 61 13.03 -3.94 -26.52
N GLU A 62 12.57 -5.07 -27.04
CA GLU A 62 11.16 -5.31 -27.29
C GLU A 62 10.36 -5.43 -25.98
N VAL A 63 10.87 -6.17 -24.99
CA VAL A 63 10.24 -6.24 -23.66
C VAL A 63 10.13 -4.85 -23.04
N LEU A 64 11.20 -4.05 -23.09
CA LEU A 64 11.17 -2.67 -22.59
C LEU A 64 10.18 -1.80 -23.36
N ARG A 65 10.10 -1.93 -24.69
CA ARG A 65 9.14 -1.21 -25.53
C ARG A 65 7.70 -1.53 -25.12
N LEU A 66 7.37 -2.82 -24.95
CA LEU A 66 6.05 -3.27 -24.53
C LEU A 66 5.69 -2.75 -23.14
N LEU A 67 6.62 -2.78 -22.18
CA LEU A 67 6.41 -2.24 -20.84
C LEU A 67 6.17 -0.72 -20.84
N ILE A 68 6.89 0.03 -21.69
CA ILE A 68 6.67 1.47 -21.85
C ILE A 68 5.29 1.75 -22.45
N LEU A 69 4.88 0.99 -23.46
CA LEU A 69 3.56 1.14 -24.08
C LEU A 69 2.44 0.84 -23.09
N GLN A 70 2.56 -0.25 -22.34
CA GLN A 70 1.59 -0.61 -21.30
C GLN A 70 1.49 0.49 -20.24
N ARG A 71 2.62 1.02 -19.77
CA ARG A 71 2.64 2.15 -18.82
C ARG A 71 1.91 3.37 -19.36
N LYS A 72 2.18 3.76 -20.62
CA LYS A 72 1.52 4.90 -21.26
C LYS A 72 0.00 4.70 -21.33
N SER A 73 -0.43 3.53 -21.77
CA SER A 73 -1.86 3.18 -21.84
C SER A 73 -2.54 3.25 -20.47
N GLN A 74 -1.92 2.71 -19.42
CA GLN A 74 -2.43 2.77 -18.05
C GLN A 74 -2.53 4.21 -17.51
N GLN A 75 -1.50 5.04 -17.76
CA GLN A 75 -1.52 6.45 -17.38
C GLN A 75 -2.63 7.21 -18.10
N GLN A 76 -2.80 6.95 -19.40
CA GLN A 76 -3.82 7.60 -20.21
C GLN A 76 -5.24 7.23 -19.74
N ALA A 77 -5.48 5.96 -19.40
CA ALA A 77 -6.76 5.51 -18.84
C ALA A 77 -7.10 6.19 -17.49
N ILE A 78 -6.10 6.37 -16.61
CA ILE A 78 -6.28 7.14 -15.35
C ILE A 78 -6.63 8.60 -15.65
N LEU A 79 -5.90 9.25 -16.56
CA LEU A 79 -6.11 10.65 -16.90
C LEU A 79 -7.50 10.90 -17.50
N GLU A 80 -7.96 10.00 -18.38
CA GLU A 80 -9.30 10.08 -18.97
C GLU A 80 -10.41 9.97 -17.91
N ARG A 81 -10.27 9.04 -16.94
CA ARG A 81 -11.18 8.93 -15.80
C ARG A 81 -11.16 10.17 -14.92
N LEU A 82 -9.97 10.69 -14.59
CA LEU A 82 -9.83 11.90 -13.78
C LEU A 82 -10.53 13.09 -14.43
N ARG A 83 -10.35 13.30 -15.75
CA ARG A 83 -11.04 14.36 -16.48
C ARG A 83 -12.56 14.26 -16.37
N ARG A 84 -13.13 13.05 -16.45
CA ARG A 84 -14.58 12.85 -16.27
C ARG A 84 -15.02 13.21 -14.85
N ILE A 85 -14.31 12.70 -13.85
CA ILE A 85 -14.60 12.97 -12.43
C ILE A 85 -14.51 14.47 -12.09
N GLU A 86 -13.53 15.17 -12.66
CA GLU A 86 -13.26 16.59 -12.41
C GLU A 86 -14.21 17.52 -13.19
N SER A 87 -14.87 17.01 -14.23
CA SER A 87 -15.91 17.76 -14.95
C SER A 87 -17.21 17.94 -14.16
N VAL A 88 -17.37 17.23 -13.04
CA VAL A 88 -18.53 17.32 -12.15
C VAL A 88 -18.08 17.86 -10.78
N PRO A 89 -18.69 18.95 -10.26
CA PRO A 89 -18.38 19.45 -8.93
C PRO A 89 -18.48 18.35 -7.87
N ARG A 90 -17.40 18.18 -7.09
CA ARG A 90 -17.31 17.11 -6.10
C ARG A 90 -17.79 17.61 -4.73
N GLU A 91 -19.04 17.32 -4.42
CA GLU A 91 -19.61 17.52 -3.08
C GLU A 91 -19.95 16.16 -2.47
N LEU A 92 -18.95 15.45 -1.96
CA LEU A 92 -19.17 14.19 -1.25
C LEU A 92 -19.28 14.49 0.23
N ASN A 93 -20.35 14.04 0.88
CA ASN A 93 -20.42 14.14 2.34
C ASN A 93 -19.55 13.07 3.02
N THR A 94 -19.37 13.17 4.33
CA THR A 94 -18.55 12.23 5.12
C THR A 94 -19.01 10.79 5.00
N GLN A 95 -20.31 10.54 4.92
CA GLN A 95 -20.87 9.19 4.74
C GLN A 95 -20.48 8.60 3.38
N GLN A 96 -20.60 9.37 2.30
CA GLN A 96 -20.21 8.94 0.95
C GLN A 96 -18.70 8.67 0.86
N ILE A 97 -17.87 9.52 1.48
CA ILE A 97 -16.42 9.29 1.57
C ILE A 97 -16.12 7.98 2.29
N TRP A 98 -16.76 7.76 3.45
CA TRP A 98 -16.59 6.52 4.22
C TRP A 98 -17.01 5.29 3.41
N GLU A 99 -18.12 5.35 2.68
CA GLU A 99 -18.61 4.26 1.82
C GLU A 99 -17.63 3.93 0.69
N ILE A 100 -17.11 4.96 0.00
CA ILE A 100 -16.10 4.79 -1.06
C ILE A 100 -14.84 4.13 -0.50
N ILE A 101 -14.31 4.65 0.61
CA ILE A 101 -13.06 4.13 1.19
C ILE A 101 -13.26 2.72 1.74
N SER A 102 -14.39 2.45 2.39
CA SER A 102 -14.77 1.12 2.88
C SER A 102 -14.88 0.10 1.75
N ALA A 103 -15.52 0.46 0.63
CA ALA A 103 -15.57 -0.38 -0.55
C ALA A 103 -14.17 -0.62 -1.15
N HIS A 104 -13.33 0.42 -1.18
CA HIS A 104 -11.96 0.31 -1.69
C HIS A 104 -11.09 -0.63 -0.82
N LEU A 105 -11.22 -0.56 0.51
CA LEU A 105 -10.50 -1.42 1.45
C LEU A 105 -10.85 -2.91 1.32
N LYS A 106 -12.08 -3.23 0.91
CA LYS A 106 -12.53 -4.63 0.69
C LYS A 106 -11.92 -5.28 -0.55
N MET A 107 -11.26 -4.52 -1.42
CA MET A 107 -10.65 -5.07 -2.63
C MET A 107 -9.44 -5.96 -2.30
N PRO A 108 -9.17 -7.03 -3.06
CA PRO A 108 -7.99 -7.86 -2.83
C PRO A 108 -6.68 -7.08 -3.03
N ARG A 109 -5.67 -7.38 -2.20
CA ARG A 109 -4.35 -6.73 -2.17
C ARG A 109 -4.41 -5.25 -1.76
N SER A 110 -5.33 -4.90 -0.86
CA SER A 110 -5.54 -3.55 -0.31
C SER A 110 -4.71 -3.24 0.94
N SER A 111 -3.71 -4.05 1.30
CA SER A 111 -2.95 -3.92 2.56
C SER A 111 -2.24 -2.56 2.73
N ARG A 112 -1.92 -1.87 1.63
CA ARG A 112 -1.36 -0.51 1.63
C ARG A 112 -2.40 0.57 1.91
N LEU A 113 -3.68 0.35 1.60
CA LEU A 113 -4.69 1.41 1.70
C LEU A 113 -4.89 1.94 3.13
N PRO A 114 -4.91 1.13 4.20
CA PRO A 114 -4.98 1.64 5.57
C PRO A 114 -3.85 2.61 5.92
N VAL A 115 -2.63 2.32 5.47
CA VAL A 115 -1.49 3.24 5.66
C VAL A 115 -1.75 4.58 5.01
N LEU A 116 -2.28 4.58 3.78
CA LEU A 116 -2.58 5.82 3.05
C LEU A 116 -3.73 6.60 3.68
N ILE A 117 -4.69 5.93 4.31
CA ILE A 117 -5.77 6.57 5.08
C ILE A 117 -5.20 7.34 6.26
N ILE A 118 -4.32 6.71 7.05
CA ILE A 118 -3.69 7.37 8.21
C ILE A 118 -2.79 8.51 7.74
N ALA A 119 -1.97 8.28 6.71
CA ALA A 119 -1.11 9.33 6.15
C ALA A 119 -1.91 10.54 5.65
N ALA A 120 -3.03 10.31 4.93
CA ALA A 120 -3.92 11.38 4.48
C ALA A 120 -4.55 12.14 5.65
N ALA A 121 -4.91 11.45 6.74
CA ALA A 121 -5.45 12.07 7.95
C ALA A 121 -4.43 13.03 8.57
N TYR A 122 -3.19 12.58 8.76
CA TYR A 122 -2.11 13.43 9.27
C TYR A 122 -1.75 14.57 8.32
N ASP A 123 -1.69 14.33 7.01
CA ASP A 123 -1.43 15.40 6.03
C ASP A 123 -2.50 16.50 6.07
N THR A 124 -3.75 16.11 6.34
CA THR A 124 -4.89 17.05 6.42
C THR A 124 -4.89 17.83 7.74
N ALA A 125 -4.49 17.18 8.83
CA ALA A 125 -4.52 17.74 10.17
C ALA A 125 -3.18 18.34 10.64
N GLN A 126 -2.13 18.31 9.81
CA GLN A 126 -0.77 18.72 10.20
C GLN A 126 -0.71 20.13 10.80
N GLU A 127 -1.44 21.08 10.21
CA GLU A 127 -1.52 22.48 10.67
C GLU A 127 -2.10 22.59 12.09
N SER A 128 -2.87 21.59 12.52
CA SER A 128 -3.55 21.56 13.81
C SER A 128 -2.85 20.67 14.84
N LEU A 129 -1.94 19.78 14.43
CA LEU A 129 -1.40 18.72 15.28
C LEU A 129 0.11 18.83 15.58
N ASP A 130 0.85 19.74 14.95
CA ASP A 130 2.33 19.79 14.96
C ASP A 130 3.00 18.41 14.70
N LYS A 131 2.25 17.54 13.99
CA LYS A 131 2.59 16.16 13.67
C LYS A 131 2.56 16.00 12.16
N ARG A 132 3.60 15.40 11.61
CA ARG A 132 3.69 15.07 10.18
C ARG A 132 4.11 13.62 10.01
N TYR A 133 3.59 12.97 8.98
CA TYR A 133 4.18 11.70 8.56
C TYR A 133 5.48 11.98 7.80
N THR A 134 6.52 11.19 8.02
CA THR A 134 7.82 11.44 7.37
C THR A 134 8.14 10.52 6.22
N ARG A 135 7.76 9.23 6.29
CA ARG A 135 8.00 8.29 5.19
C ARG A 135 6.85 7.30 5.02
N LEU A 136 6.32 7.27 3.80
CA LEU A 136 5.53 6.14 3.29
C LEU A 136 6.51 5.07 2.79
N LEU A 137 6.97 4.21 3.69
CA LEU A 137 7.90 3.15 3.33
C LEU A 137 7.22 2.07 2.48
N PRO A 138 7.86 1.51 1.44
CA PRO A 138 7.29 0.40 0.69
C PRO A 138 6.97 -0.78 1.62
N HIS A 139 5.81 -1.41 1.46
CA HIS A 139 5.40 -2.59 2.26
C HIS A 139 6.20 -3.87 1.99
N THR A 140 7.15 -3.84 1.06
CA THR A 140 7.96 -5.00 0.71
C THR A 140 9.05 -5.23 1.75
N ALA A 141 9.09 -6.43 2.34
CA ALA A 141 10.08 -6.82 3.36
C ALA A 141 11.54 -6.65 2.90
N ALA A 142 11.81 -6.63 1.60
CA ALA A 142 13.15 -6.43 1.04
C ALA A 142 13.57 -4.96 0.90
N ASP A 143 12.63 -4.01 1.03
CA ASP A 143 12.87 -2.57 0.85
C ASP A 143 12.67 -1.75 2.15
N LYS A 144 12.37 -2.41 3.29
CA LYS A 144 12.35 -1.72 4.59
C LYS A 144 13.78 -1.20 4.88
N PRO A 145 13.99 0.10 5.07
CA PRO A 145 15.26 0.60 5.60
C PRO A 145 15.54 -0.13 6.91
N ALA A 146 16.81 -0.41 7.20
CA ALA A 146 17.22 -1.06 8.45
C ALA A 146 16.68 -0.34 9.71
N ASP A 147 16.36 0.95 9.59
CA ASP A 147 15.93 1.80 10.69
C ASP A 147 14.42 2.02 10.81
N ALA A 148 13.57 1.40 9.98
CA ALA A 148 12.12 1.55 10.07
C ALA A 148 11.50 0.73 11.22
N LEU A 149 10.67 1.36 12.04
CA LEU A 149 9.96 0.70 13.16
C LEU A 149 8.63 0.08 12.72
N GLY A 150 7.89 0.78 11.86
CA GLY A 150 6.54 0.41 11.42
C GLY A 150 6.31 0.60 9.92
N ASP A 151 5.03 0.59 9.54
CA ASP A 151 4.59 0.84 8.16
C ASP A 151 4.39 2.34 7.89
N LEU A 152 4.12 3.13 8.94
CA LEU A 152 4.03 4.58 8.91
C LEU A 152 4.57 5.15 10.21
N GLU A 153 5.35 6.22 10.10
CA GLU A 153 5.96 6.92 11.22
C GLU A 153 5.51 8.38 11.19
N ILE A 154 5.09 8.87 12.35
CA ILE A 154 4.69 10.26 12.57
C ILE A 154 5.73 10.90 13.48
N GLU A 155 6.25 12.04 13.05
CA GLU A 155 7.19 12.85 13.83
C GLU A 155 6.52 14.14 14.28
N LEU A 156 6.96 14.63 15.43
CA LEU A 156 6.74 16.01 15.83
C LEU A 156 7.71 16.91 15.06
N SER A 157 7.30 18.13 14.71
CA SER A 157 8.19 19.08 14.00
C SER A 157 9.48 19.40 14.77
N SER A 158 9.44 19.24 16.09
CA SER A 158 10.55 19.50 17.02
C SER A 158 11.48 18.31 17.29
N GLN A 159 11.18 17.12 16.76
CA GLN A 159 11.93 15.90 17.02
C GLN A 159 12.51 15.29 15.73
N GLY A 160 13.64 14.58 15.86
CA GLY A 160 14.34 13.90 14.76
C GLY A 160 14.11 12.38 14.72
N HIS A 161 13.21 11.87 15.56
CA HIS A 161 12.84 10.46 15.63
C HIS A 161 11.30 10.31 15.65
N PRO A 162 10.77 9.13 15.29
CA PRO A 162 9.32 8.88 15.32
C PRO A 162 8.73 9.13 16.70
N TYR A 163 7.63 9.89 16.74
CA TYR A 163 6.80 10.12 17.93
C TYR A 163 5.67 9.06 18.03
N ILE A 164 5.05 8.72 16.89
CA ILE A 164 4.06 7.63 16.78
C ILE A 164 4.50 6.68 15.67
N VAL A 165 4.44 5.38 15.95
CA VAL A 165 4.66 4.32 14.98
C VAL A 165 3.35 3.59 14.73
N TYR A 166 2.96 3.45 13.46
CA TYR A 166 1.84 2.62 13.06
C TYR A 166 2.33 1.33 12.40
N GLU A 167 1.81 0.20 12.88
CA GLU A 167 1.96 -1.11 12.24
C GLU A 167 0.59 -1.57 11.71
N VAL A 168 0.47 -1.73 10.40
CA VAL A 168 -0.78 -2.10 9.73
C VAL A 168 -0.81 -3.60 9.48
N LYS A 169 -1.89 -4.25 9.88
CA LYS A 169 -2.12 -5.67 9.62
C LYS A 169 -3.31 -5.86 8.67
N ASP A 170 -3.08 -6.63 7.61
CA ASP A 170 -4.13 -7.14 6.71
C ASP A 170 -4.83 -8.39 7.26
N LYS A 171 -4.40 -8.84 8.44
CA LYS A 171 -4.90 -9.99 9.20
C LYS A 171 -5.32 -9.56 10.61
N THR A 172 -5.99 -10.47 11.31
CA THR A 172 -6.31 -10.33 12.73
C THR A 172 -5.01 -10.17 13.53
N ILE A 173 -4.96 -9.15 14.38
CA ILE A 173 -3.83 -8.91 15.28
C ILE A 173 -3.80 -10.02 16.34
N THR A 174 -2.60 -10.50 16.65
CA THR A 174 -2.37 -11.56 17.64
C THR A 174 -1.45 -11.08 18.76
N PRO A 175 -1.46 -11.72 19.94
CA PRO A 175 -0.47 -11.44 20.99
C PRO A 175 0.98 -11.53 20.51
N GLY A 176 1.28 -12.46 19.59
CA GLY A 176 2.62 -12.56 19.00
C GLY A 176 3.02 -11.37 18.13
N ASP A 177 2.07 -10.62 17.56
CA ASP A 177 2.36 -9.35 16.88
C ASP A 177 2.80 -8.28 17.90
N ILE A 178 2.25 -8.30 19.12
CA ILE A 178 2.63 -7.41 20.23
C ILE A 178 4.05 -7.76 20.70
N ASP A 179 4.33 -9.05 20.93
CA ASP A 179 5.67 -9.51 21.33
C ASP A 179 6.73 -9.11 20.30
N SER A 180 6.41 -9.24 19.01
CA SER A 180 7.31 -8.83 17.93
C SER A 180 7.59 -7.33 17.94
N ALA A 181 6.59 -6.49 18.24
CA ALA A 181 6.79 -5.05 18.35
C ALA A 181 7.62 -4.69 19.58
N LEU A 182 7.38 -5.35 20.73
CA LEU A 182 8.16 -5.16 21.94
C LEU A 182 9.64 -5.51 21.73
N GLN A 183 9.92 -6.57 20.99
CA GLN A 183 11.29 -6.92 20.62
C GLN A 183 11.95 -5.81 19.79
N LYS A 184 11.28 -5.30 18.74
CA LYS A 184 11.80 -4.18 17.92
C LYS A 184 12.09 -2.93 18.76
N LEU A 185 11.22 -2.63 19.74
CA LEU A 185 11.38 -1.50 20.63
C LEU A 185 12.58 -1.68 21.58
N SER A 186 12.81 -2.91 22.06
CA SER A 186 13.93 -3.20 22.96
C SER A 186 15.32 -3.01 22.31
N GLU A 187 15.38 -3.03 20.99
CA GLU A 187 16.61 -2.85 20.20
C GLU A 187 16.94 -1.37 19.94
N ARG A 188 16.13 -0.42 20.44
CA ARG A 188 16.25 1.02 20.14
C ARG A 188 16.75 1.84 21.33
N THR A 189 17.52 2.87 20.99
CA THR A 189 17.97 3.88 21.96
C THR A 189 16.92 4.97 22.19
N GLU A 190 16.19 5.35 21.13
CA GLU A 190 15.12 6.35 21.17
C GLU A 190 13.79 5.65 20.90
N LEU A 191 12.87 5.78 21.84
CA LEU A 191 11.56 5.12 21.81
C LEU A 191 10.48 6.11 21.37
N PRO A 192 9.52 5.68 20.52
CA PRO A 192 8.35 6.48 20.22
C PRO A 192 7.47 6.61 21.48
N ALA A 193 6.70 7.69 21.56
CA ALA A 193 5.71 7.85 22.61
C ALA A 193 4.57 6.84 22.44
N GLU A 194 4.17 6.56 21.19
CA GLU A 194 3.06 5.66 20.89
C GLU A 194 3.45 4.63 19.80
N TYR A 195 3.02 3.38 19.98
CA TYR A 195 3.08 2.33 18.96
C TYR A 195 1.68 1.72 18.76
N ALA A 196 1.07 2.02 17.62
CA ALA A 196 -0.30 1.69 17.33
C ALA A 196 -0.42 0.60 16.26
N PHE A 197 -1.16 -0.45 16.56
CA PHE A 197 -1.58 -1.45 15.60
C PHE A 197 -2.89 -1.04 14.93
N VAL A 198 -2.94 -1.13 13.60
CA VAL A 198 -4.15 -0.82 12.84
C VAL A 198 -4.56 -2.03 12.01
N SER A 199 -5.82 -2.42 12.10
CA SER A 199 -6.37 -3.52 11.31
C SER A 199 -7.65 -3.12 10.58
N THR A 200 -7.96 -3.84 9.51
CA THR A 200 -9.28 -3.85 8.86
C THR A 200 -10.11 -5.07 9.26
N LYS A 201 -9.59 -5.87 10.21
CA LYS A 201 -10.24 -7.06 10.78
C LYS A 201 -10.59 -6.80 12.24
N PRO A 202 -11.65 -7.45 12.77
CA PRO A 202 -11.98 -7.37 14.18
C PRO A 202 -10.79 -7.72 15.06
N ILE A 203 -10.54 -6.90 16.07
CA ILE A 203 -9.44 -7.08 17.02
C ILE A 203 -9.98 -7.86 18.23
N PRO A 204 -9.42 -9.05 18.55
CA PRO A 204 -9.92 -9.86 19.67
C PRO A 204 -9.74 -9.17 21.03
N PRO A 205 -10.66 -9.37 22.00
CA PRO A 205 -10.53 -8.83 23.36
C PRO A 205 -9.19 -9.15 24.03
N ALA A 206 -8.68 -10.37 23.83
CA ALA A 206 -7.39 -10.79 24.39
C ALA A 206 -6.19 -9.93 23.94
N VAL A 207 -6.27 -9.30 22.76
CA VAL A 207 -5.23 -8.36 22.29
C VAL A 207 -5.28 -7.07 23.11
N TYR A 208 -6.47 -6.53 23.38
CA TYR A 208 -6.63 -5.35 24.21
C TYR A 208 -6.20 -5.61 25.65
N ASP A 209 -6.57 -6.76 26.23
CA ASP A 209 -6.17 -7.15 27.58
C ASP A 209 -4.64 -7.26 27.67
N TYR A 210 -4.00 -7.84 26.65
CA TYR A 210 -2.55 -7.96 26.63
C TYR A 210 -1.86 -6.59 26.50
N ILE A 211 -2.31 -5.73 25.59
CA ILE A 211 -1.82 -4.34 25.47
C ILE A 211 -1.94 -3.59 26.80
N GLN A 212 -3.08 -3.69 27.48
CA GLN A 212 -3.27 -3.06 28.79
C GLN A 212 -2.29 -3.59 29.84
N SER A 213 -2.04 -4.90 29.85
CA SER A 213 -1.08 -5.49 30.78
C SER A 213 0.35 -4.99 30.53
N VAL A 214 0.74 -4.84 29.26
CA VAL A 214 2.04 -4.30 28.85
C VAL A 214 2.17 -2.83 29.21
N ASN A 215 1.15 -2.00 28.91
CA ASN A 215 1.15 -0.57 29.24
C ASN A 215 1.17 -0.31 30.76
N ARG A 216 0.67 -1.23 31.59
CA ARG A 216 0.79 -1.12 33.06
C ARG A 216 2.23 -1.37 33.54
N GLN A 217 3.01 -2.15 32.78
CA GLN A 217 4.37 -2.56 33.13
C GLN A 217 5.44 -1.64 32.50
N GLN A 218 5.16 -1.02 31.36
CA GLN A 218 6.08 -0.13 30.62
C GLN A 218 5.65 1.34 30.72
N ARG A 219 6.62 2.27 30.82
CA ARG A 219 6.35 3.73 30.94
C ARG A 219 6.92 4.59 29.80
N ALA A 220 7.61 4.00 28.82
CA ALA A 220 8.29 4.77 27.77
C ALA A 220 7.51 4.86 26.45
N THR A 221 6.82 3.78 26.05
CA THR A 221 5.99 3.74 24.85
C THR A 221 4.61 3.19 25.21
N GLU A 222 3.56 3.89 24.80
CA GLU A 222 2.18 3.42 24.92
C GLU A 222 1.79 2.57 23.71
N LEU A 223 1.40 1.31 23.95
CA LEU A 223 0.85 0.45 22.90
C LEU A 223 -0.65 0.68 22.73
N GLN A 224 -1.13 0.71 21.50
CA GLN A 224 -2.55 0.82 21.19
C GLN A 224 -2.93 -0.08 20.01
N ALA A 225 -4.20 -0.43 19.88
CA ALA A 225 -4.71 -1.12 18.72
C ALA A 225 -6.09 -0.58 18.36
N PHE A 226 -6.37 -0.35 17.07
CA PHE A 226 -7.67 0.13 16.63
C PHE A 226 -8.03 -0.27 15.20
N ASP A 227 -9.34 -0.21 14.92
CA ASP A 227 -9.89 -0.49 13.59
C ASP A 227 -9.74 0.72 12.66
N CYS A 228 -9.27 0.48 11.44
CA CYS A 228 -9.00 1.52 10.46
C CYS A 228 -10.25 2.28 9.99
N LEU A 229 -11.39 1.58 9.85
CA LEU A 229 -12.65 2.19 9.43
C LEU A 229 -13.28 2.99 10.56
N GLU A 230 -13.16 2.52 11.80
CA GLU A 230 -13.57 3.31 12.96
C GLU A 230 -12.70 4.55 13.10
N PHE A 231 -11.37 4.45 12.97
CA PHE A 231 -10.48 5.60 12.92
C PHE A 231 -10.92 6.62 11.85
N LEU A 232 -11.16 6.16 10.63
CA LEU A 232 -11.62 7.01 9.53
C LEU A 232 -12.93 7.73 9.88
N LYS A 233 -13.89 7.00 10.45
CA LYS A 233 -15.20 7.57 10.83
C LYS A 233 -15.05 8.66 11.88
N HIS A 234 -14.25 8.43 12.92
CA HIS A 234 -13.98 9.41 13.96
C HIS A 234 -13.21 10.61 13.40
N PHE A 235 -12.22 10.40 12.54
CA PHE A 235 -11.48 11.47 11.89
C PHE A 235 -12.39 12.37 11.04
N LEU A 236 -13.23 11.79 10.19
CA LEU A 236 -14.18 12.53 9.35
C LEU A 236 -15.23 13.28 10.16
N HIS A 237 -15.59 12.78 11.35
CA HIS A 237 -16.47 13.49 12.27
C HIS A 237 -15.77 14.68 12.93
N LEU A 238 -14.54 14.48 13.43
CA LEU A 238 -13.79 15.51 14.14
C LEU A 238 -13.34 16.64 13.22
N PHE A 239 -12.89 16.31 12.01
CA PHE A 239 -12.43 17.26 10.99
C PHE A 239 -13.46 17.38 9.86
N HIS A 240 -14.73 17.54 10.23
CA HIS A 240 -15.84 17.57 9.28
C HIS A 240 -15.62 18.65 8.21
N GLU A 241 -15.14 19.83 8.56
CA GLU A 241 -14.83 20.91 7.64
C GLU A 241 -13.72 20.59 6.63
N LYS A 242 -12.84 19.63 6.95
CA LYS A 242 -11.72 19.20 6.09
C LYS A 242 -11.98 17.87 5.36
N HIS A 243 -13.19 17.32 5.39
CA HIS A 243 -13.50 16.00 4.80
C HIS A 243 -13.11 15.90 3.31
N MET A 244 -13.38 16.93 2.52
CA MET A 244 -13.00 16.97 1.10
C MET A 244 -11.49 17.06 0.91
N GLN A 245 -10.81 17.87 1.72
CA GLN A 245 -9.34 17.98 1.71
C GLN A 245 -8.70 16.62 2.01
N PHE A 246 -9.19 15.93 3.05
CA PHE A 246 -8.76 14.58 3.37
C PHE A 246 -8.96 13.62 2.21
N PHE A 247 -10.14 13.64 1.59
CA PHE A 247 -10.45 12.73 0.49
C PHE A 247 -9.55 12.97 -0.73
N ASP A 248 -9.22 14.23 -1.02
CA ASP A 248 -8.28 14.57 -2.08
C ASP A 248 -6.86 14.12 -1.78
N ARG A 249 -6.38 14.29 -0.53
CA ARG A 249 -5.07 13.76 -0.11
C ARG A 249 -5.01 12.25 -0.21
N TYR A 250 -6.04 11.54 0.26
CA TYR A 250 -6.11 10.08 0.12
C TYR A 250 -6.07 9.65 -1.36
N ARG A 251 -6.87 10.30 -2.23
CA ARG A 251 -6.89 10.03 -3.66
C ARG A 251 -5.50 10.24 -4.28
N GLU A 252 -4.87 11.37 -3.98
CA GLU A 252 -3.53 11.70 -4.46
C GLU A 252 -2.50 10.65 -4.05
N LEU A 253 -2.47 10.27 -2.77
CA LEU A 253 -1.59 9.23 -2.26
C LEU A 253 -1.79 7.89 -2.98
N VAL A 254 -3.04 7.45 -3.16
CA VAL A 254 -3.37 6.21 -3.88
C VAL A 254 -2.88 6.24 -5.33
N LEU A 255 -3.06 7.37 -6.02
CA LEU A 255 -2.69 7.50 -7.43
C LEU A 255 -1.19 7.63 -7.63
N ASN A 256 -0.47 8.26 -6.70
CA ASN A 256 0.97 8.49 -6.76
C ASN A 256 1.81 7.30 -6.28
N GLU A 257 1.25 6.41 -5.46
CA GLU A 257 1.94 5.18 -5.04
C GLU A 257 2.31 4.32 -6.28
N PRO A 258 3.52 3.74 -6.36
CA PRO A 258 3.87 2.86 -7.46
C PRO A 258 2.97 1.63 -7.55
N THR A 259 2.83 1.08 -8.76
CA THR A 259 2.00 -0.12 -9.03
C THR A 259 2.40 -1.35 -8.21
N SER A 260 3.64 -1.37 -7.70
CA SER A 260 4.14 -2.42 -6.80
C SER A 260 3.58 -2.33 -5.37
N ALA A 261 3.19 -1.13 -4.93
CA ALA A 261 2.57 -0.91 -3.61
C ALA A 261 1.04 -0.82 -3.72
N VAL A 262 0.53 -0.09 -4.72
CA VAL A 262 -0.89 0.01 -5.02
C VAL A 262 -1.13 -0.40 -6.47
N ALA A 263 -1.67 -1.59 -6.66
CA ALA A 263 -1.90 -2.15 -8.00
C ALA A 263 -2.80 -1.22 -8.86
N GLN A 264 -2.55 -1.21 -10.17
CA GLN A 264 -3.29 -0.38 -11.14
C GLN A 264 -4.82 -0.55 -11.01
N ARG A 265 -5.28 -1.80 -10.85
CA ARG A 265 -6.71 -2.11 -10.64
C ARG A 265 -7.33 -1.43 -9.42
N LEU A 266 -6.56 -1.21 -8.34
CA LEU A 266 -7.04 -0.54 -7.14
C LEU A 266 -7.21 0.96 -7.40
N LYS A 267 -6.25 1.57 -8.11
CA LYS A 267 -6.34 2.96 -8.55
C LYS A 267 -7.56 3.19 -9.43
N GLU A 268 -7.75 2.35 -10.43
CA GLU A 268 -8.92 2.39 -11.31
C GLU A 268 -10.21 2.19 -10.53
N ARG A 269 -10.23 1.25 -9.58
CA ARG A 269 -11.41 0.99 -8.75
C ARG A 269 -11.78 2.18 -7.87
N LEU A 270 -10.81 2.89 -7.30
CA LEU A 270 -11.09 4.12 -6.55
C LEU A 270 -11.80 5.15 -7.45
N LEU A 271 -11.31 5.35 -8.66
CA LEU A 271 -11.91 6.29 -9.62
C LEU A 271 -13.33 5.86 -10.01
N GLU A 272 -13.57 4.56 -10.24
CA GLU A 272 -14.91 4.02 -10.51
C GLU A 272 -15.89 4.25 -9.37
N LEU A 273 -15.45 4.07 -8.12
CA LEU A 273 -16.28 4.30 -6.94
C LEU A 273 -16.65 5.79 -6.83
N ILE A 274 -15.72 6.69 -7.17
CA ILE A 274 -15.97 8.14 -7.23
C ILE A 274 -16.96 8.47 -8.34
N GLU A 275 -16.75 7.98 -9.57
CA GLU A 275 -17.65 8.17 -10.72
C GLU A 275 -19.07 7.70 -10.36
N SER A 276 -19.19 6.54 -9.71
CA SER A 276 -20.49 5.97 -9.30
C SER A 276 -21.19 6.83 -8.25
N ALA A 277 -20.44 7.32 -7.25
CA ALA A 277 -21.00 8.18 -6.20
C ALA A 277 -21.46 9.53 -6.74
N GLN A 278 -20.79 10.07 -7.76
CA GLN A 278 -21.20 11.30 -8.46
C GLN A 278 -22.40 11.05 -9.39
N GLY A 279 -22.40 9.96 -10.15
CA GLY A 279 -23.48 9.62 -11.10
C GLY A 279 -24.83 9.37 -10.43
N ASN A 280 -24.84 8.76 -9.24
CA ASN A 280 -26.06 8.53 -8.46
C ASN A 280 -26.77 9.84 -8.04
N ARG A 281 -26.05 10.98 -7.96
CA ARG A 281 -26.67 12.29 -7.73
C ARG A 281 -27.38 12.84 -8.97
N SER A 282 -26.82 12.65 -10.16
CA SER A 282 -27.41 13.15 -11.41
C SER A 282 -28.74 12.46 -11.77
N SER A 283 -29.00 11.27 -11.24
CA SER A 283 -30.24 10.52 -11.40
C SER A 283 -31.27 10.74 -10.27
N ALA A 284 -30.92 11.49 -9.22
CA ALA A 284 -31.77 11.76 -8.06
C ALA A 284 -32.26 13.22 -7.98
N GLN A 285 -31.99 14.02 -9.01
CA GLN A 285 -32.56 15.36 -9.25
C GLN A 285 -33.51 15.29 -10.45
#